data_AF-A0A496SSQ0-F1
#
_entry.id   AF-A0A496SSQ0-F1
#
_cell.length_a   1.000
_cell.length_b   1.000
_cell.length_c   1.000
_cell.angle_alpha   90.00
_cell.angle_beta   90.00
_cell.angle_gamma   90.00
#
_symmetry.space_group_name_H-M   'P 1'
#
loop_
_entity.id
_entity.type
_entity.pdbx_description
1 polymer ?
#
loop_
_entity_poly.entity_id
_entity_poly.type
_entity_poly.pdbx_seq_one_letter_code
_entity_poly.pdbx_strand_id
1 'polypeptide(L)'
;MELETPMLKQYWRLKRQYPDAILLFRVGDFYEMFFEDAKVGSELLGLTLTSREHGKGQKVPLAGVPHHAAENYIAKLVRLSKKVAICEQVEDPRKAKGVVKRDVIQVITPGTALSENLLEGKANNYLASVCRCSDRFGLSLVDLS
;
A
#
# COMPACT_ATOMS: atom_id res chain seq x y z
N MET A 1 0.53 -16.07 21.73
CA MET A 1 0.20 -15.13 20.62
C MET A 1 0.58 -13.67 20.98
N GLU A 2 1.70 -13.44 21.68
CA GLU A 2 2.07 -12.16 22.31
C GLU A 2 3.47 -11.63 21.90
N LEU A 3 3.92 -11.95 20.68
CA LEU A 3 5.34 -11.78 20.30
C LEU A 3 5.64 -10.60 19.38
N GLU A 4 4.67 -9.73 19.08
CA GLU A 4 4.84 -8.66 18.11
C GLU A 4 4.92 -7.28 18.78
N THR A 5 5.85 -6.43 18.33
CA THR A 5 5.92 -5.02 18.77
C THR A 5 4.60 -4.31 18.51
N PRO A 6 4.25 -3.27 19.28
CA PRO A 6 3.01 -2.54 19.06
C PRO A 6 2.88 -1.97 17.64
N MET A 7 4.00 -1.66 16.97
CA MET A 7 4.02 -1.25 15.56
C MET A 7 3.61 -2.40 14.63
N LEU A 8 4.21 -3.58 14.78
CA LEU A 8 3.87 -4.74 13.94
C LEU A 8 2.42 -5.22 14.17
N LYS A 9 1.89 -5.07 15.39
CA LYS A 9 0.46 -5.31 15.65
C LYS A 9 -0.43 -4.40 14.80
N GLN A 10 -0.08 -3.11 14.67
CA GLN A 10 -0.80 -2.18 13.79
C GLN A 10 -0.63 -2.58 12.31
N TYR A 11 0.58 -2.93 11.88
CA TYR A 11 0.85 -3.41 10.52
C TYR A 11 -0.04 -4.60 10.16
N TRP A 12 -0.05 -5.67 10.97
CA TRP A 12 -0.84 -6.86 10.68
C TRP A 12 -2.34 -6.61 10.72
N ARG A 13 -2.82 -5.76 11.63
CA ARG A 13 -4.23 -5.34 11.64
C ARG A 13 -4.63 -4.73 10.30
N LEU A 14 -3.82 -3.82 9.75
CA LEU A 14 -4.09 -3.16 8.48
C LEU A 14 -3.89 -4.12 7.30
N LYS A 15 -2.82 -4.92 7.30
CA LYS A 15 -2.56 -5.89 6.24
C LYS A 15 -3.66 -6.94 6.10
N ARG A 16 -4.31 -7.35 7.21
CA ARG A 16 -5.48 -8.25 7.16
C ARG A 16 -6.72 -7.62 6.52
N GLN A 17 -6.86 -6.30 6.58
CA GLN A 17 -7.96 -5.59 5.90
C GLN A 17 -7.70 -5.44 4.39
N TYR A 18 -6.42 -5.40 3.99
CA TYR A 18 -5.99 -5.26 2.60
C TYR A 18 -5.00 -6.39 2.20
N PRO A 19 -5.43 -7.66 2.23
CA PRO A 19 -4.52 -8.80 2.07
C PRO A 19 -3.88 -8.86 0.68
N ASP A 20 -4.57 -8.35 -0.34
CA ASP A 20 -4.16 -8.36 -1.74
C ASP A 20 -3.42 -7.08 -2.18
N ALA A 21 -3.30 -6.08 -1.31
CA ALA A 21 -2.60 -4.83 -1.57
C ALA A 21 -1.17 -4.87 -1.06
N ILE A 22 -0.22 -4.27 -1.78
CA ILE A 22 1.08 -3.89 -1.22
C ILE A 22 0.83 -2.77 -0.21
N LEU A 23 1.16 -3.00 1.06
CA LEU A 23 0.97 -2.02 2.13
C LEU A 23 2.22 -1.14 2.27
N LEU A 24 2.10 0.12 1.85
CA LEU A 24 3.09 1.17 2.11
C LEU A 24 2.83 1.75 3.49
N PHE A 25 3.61 1.31 4.48
CA PHE A 25 3.43 1.65 5.89
C PHE A 25 4.33 2.82 6.31
N ARG A 26 3.75 3.95 6.72
CA ARG A 26 4.52 5.15 7.09
C ARG A 26 5.40 4.93 8.33
N VAL A 27 6.71 5.05 8.16
CA VAL A 27 7.70 5.03 9.25
C VAL A 27 8.66 6.21 9.09
N GLY A 28 8.44 7.27 9.88
CA GLY A 28 9.23 8.50 9.76
C GLY A 28 9.10 9.07 8.35
N ASP A 29 10.24 9.30 7.67
CA ASP A 29 10.28 9.82 6.31
C ASP A 29 10.21 8.76 5.20
N PHE A 30 9.94 7.50 5.54
CA PHE A 30 9.81 6.42 4.58
C PHE A 30 8.39 5.84 4.56
N TYR A 31 8.02 5.26 3.42
CA TYR A 31 7.07 4.16 3.41
C TYR A 31 7.85 2.86 3.39
N GLU A 32 7.66 2.04 4.41
CA GLU A 32 8.26 0.72 4.52
C GLU A 32 7.22 -0.35 4.16
N MET A 33 7.64 -1.34 3.38
CA MET A 33 6.94 -2.60 3.14
C MET A 33 7.63 -3.67 3.98
N PHE A 34 6.85 -4.60 4.55
CA PHE A 34 7.37 -5.67 5.40
C PHE A 34 7.01 -7.05 4.86
N PHE A 35 7.75 -8.08 5.31
CA PHE A 35 7.47 -9.49 5.02
C PHE A 35 7.39 -9.77 3.51
N GLU A 36 6.25 -10.27 3.03
CA GLU A 36 6.07 -10.62 1.62
C GLU A 36 5.96 -9.37 0.73
N ASP A 37 5.32 -8.30 1.22
CA ASP A 37 5.26 -7.02 0.51
C ASP A 37 6.66 -6.45 0.30
N ALA A 38 7.57 -6.66 1.27
CA ALA A 38 8.96 -6.23 1.13
C ALA A 38 9.67 -6.95 -0.02
N LYS A 39 9.52 -8.27 -0.12
CA LYS A 39 10.15 -9.07 -1.17
C LYS A 39 9.60 -8.68 -2.54
N VAL A 40 8.27 -8.72 -2.68
CA VAL A 40 7.58 -8.38 -3.94
C VAL A 40 7.88 -6.93 -4.33
N GLY A 41 7.76 -6.00 -3.39
CA GLY A 41 8.06 -4.59 -3.62
C GLY A 41 9.51 -4.35 -4.02
N SER A 42 10.46 -5.02 -3.35
CA SER A 42 11.89 -4.90 -3.67
C SER A 42 12.21 -5.35 -5.09
N GLU A 43 11.64 -6.47 -5.53
CA GLU A 43 11.84 -7.01 -6.86
C GLU A 43 11.22 -6.10 -7.93
N LEU A 44 9.94 -5.75 -7.78
CA LEU A 44 9.22 -4.94 -8.78
C LEU A 44 9.79 -3.52 -8.89
N LEU A 45 10.22 -2.94 -7.77
CA LEU A 45 10.72 -1.57 -7.72
C LEU A 45 12.24 -1.48 -7.94
N GLY A 46 12.97 -2.59 -7.84
CA GLY A 46 14.43 -2.60 -7.88
C GLY A 46 15.05 -1.98 -6.63
N LEU A 47 14.43 -2.19 -5.47
CA LEU A 47 14.90 -1.67 -4.18
C LEU A 47 15.75 -2.72 -3.47
N THR A 48 16.65 -2.27 -2.60
CA THR A 48 17.39 -3.16 -1.72
C THR A 48 16.46 -3.79 -0.69
N LEU A 49 16.33 -5.12 -0.72
CA LEU A 49 15.70 -5.88 0.36
C LEU A 49 16.65 -5.97 1.55
N THR A 50 16.21 -5.51 2.71
CA THR A 50 16.98 -5.54 3.96
C THR A 50 16.20 -6.25 5.06
N SER A 51 16.74 -6.29 6.27
CA SER A 51 16.00 -6.80 7.43
C SER A 51 16.33 -5.99 8.68
N ARG A 52 15.33 -5.71 9.51
CA ARG A 52 15.49 -5.02 10.80
C ARG A 52 14.88 -5.85 11.91
N GLU A 53 15.55 -5.90 13.05
CA GLU A 53 15.02 -6.56 14.23
C GLU A 53 13.85 -5.77 14.80
N HIS A 54 12.72 -6.44 15.01
CA HIS A 54 11.51 -5.85 15.60
C HIS A 54 11.18 -6.50 16.95
N GLY A 55 12.18 -6.52 17.84
CA GLY A 55 12.09 -7.09 19.18
C GLY A 55 12.36 -8.59 19.25
N LYS A 56 12.88 -9.03 20.41
CA LYS A 56 13.14 -10.44 20.78
C LYS A 56 13.90 -11.27 19.73
N GLY A 57 14.83 -10.66 18.98
CA GLY A 57 15.71 -11.37 18.05
C GLY A 57 15.12 -11.72 16.68
N GLN A 58 13.87 -11.32 16.39
CA GLN A 58 13.26 -11.61 15.08
C GLN A 58 13.61 -10.52 14.05
N LYS A 59 14.34 -10.92 13.00
CA LYS A 59 14.60 -10.07 11.82
C LYS A 59 13.41 -10.11 10.87
N VAL A 60 12.85 -8.95 10.57
CA VAL A 60 11.73 -8.78 9.63
C VAL A 60 12.28 -8.27 8.30
N PRO A 61 12.02 -8.94 7.16
CA PRO A 61 12.34 -8.42 5.84
C PRO A 61 11.63 -7.09 5.59
N LEU A 62 12.36 -6.11 5.06
CA LEU A 62 11.81 -4.80 4.74
C LEU A 62 12.46 -4.20 3.50
N ALA A 63 11.67 -3.43 2.76
CA ALA A 63 12.11 -2.56 1.69
C ALA A 63 11.33 -1.25 1.81
N GLY A 64 11.94 -0.11 1.46
CA GLY A 64 11.29 1.17 1.67
C GLY A 64 11.60 2.18 0.58
N VAL A 65 10.70 3.15 0.45
CA VAL A 65 10.84 4.29 -0.46
C VAL A 65 10.72 5.59 0.33
N PRO A 66 11.46 6.66 -0.06
CA PRO A 66 11.28 7.96 0.56
C PRO A 66 9.87 8.50 0.30
N HIS A 67 9.23 9.08 1.32
CA HIS A 67 7.89 9.65 1.24
C HIS A 67 7.67 10.58 0.05
N HIS A 68 8.59 11.54 -0.08
CA HIS A 68 8.53 12.62 -1.05
C HIS A 68 8.69 12.12 -2.49
N ALA A 69 9.21 10.91 -2.66
CA ALA A 69 9.37 10.25 -3.94
C ALA A 69 8.35 9.12 -4.16
N ALA A 70 7.46 8.86 -3.19
CA ALA A 70 6.60 7.67 -3.17
C ALA A 70 5.68 7.59 -4.37
N GLU A 71 5.20 8.73 -4.88
CA GLU A 71 4.28 8.80 -6.01
C GLU A 71 4.80 8.06 -7.25
N ASN A 72 6.09 8.23 -7.58
CA ASN A 72 6.70 7.55 -8.72
C ASN A 72 6.75 6.03 -8.55
N TYR A 73 7.01 5.56 -7.32
CA TYR A 73 7.04 4.13 -7.01
C TYR A 73 5.65 3.52 -7.01
N ILE A 74 4.67 4.25 -6.44
CA ILE A 74 3.25 3.88 -6.51
C ILE A 74 2.83 3.75 -7.97
N ALA A 75 3.22 4.69 -8.82
CA ALA A 75 2.92 4.63 -10.25
C ALA A 75 3.49 3.41 -10.94
N LYS A 76 4.72 3.04 -10.62
CA LYS A 76 5.33 1.80 -11.11
C LYS A 76 4.55 0.56 -10.66
N LEU A 77 4.15 0.48 -9.38
CA LEU A 77 3.37 -0.65 -8.87
C LEU A 77 2.00 -0.77 -9.53
N VAL A 78 1.30 0.34 -9.71
CA VAL A 78 -0.03 0.37 -10.33
C VAL A 78 0.03 -0.04 -11.80
N ARG A 79 1.04 0.43 -12.55
CA ARG A 79 1.30 -0.02 -13.94
C ARG A 79 1.57 -1.52 -14.04
N LEU A 80 2.13 -2.11 -12.99
CA LEU A 80 2.33 -3.57 -12.86
C LEU A 80 1.08 -4.29 -12.30
N SER A 81 -0.09 -3.65 -12.39
CA SER A 81 -1.39 -4.14 -11.94
C SER A 81 -1.44 -4.51 -10.45
N LYS A 82 -0.62 -3.87 -9.62
CA LYS A 82 -0.68 -4.06 -8.16
C LYS A 82 -1.62 -3.05 -7.52
N LYS A 83 -2.42 -3.54 -6.57
CA LYS A 83 -3.16 -2.70 -5.62
C LYS A 83 -2.19 -2.20 -4.55
N VAL A 84 -2.26 -0.91 -4.21
CA VAL A 84 -1.38 -0.29 -3.21
C VAL A 84 -2.23 0.36 -2.13
N ALA A 85 -1.99 0.01 -0.86
CA ALA A 85 -2.62 0.64 0.29
C ALA A 85 -1.61 1.60 0.94
N ILE A 86 -1.97 2.88 1.05
CA ILE A 86 -1.14 3.91 1.68
C ILE A 86 -1.58 4.05 3.13
N CYS A 87 -0.71 3.67 4.05
CA CYS A 87 -0.93 3.79 5.47
C CYS A 87 -0.14 4.97 6.02
N GLU A 88 -0.85 5.93 6.61
CA GLU A 88 -0.30 7.17 7.16
C GLU A 88 -0.32 7.24 8.69
N GLN A 89 0.47 8.15 9.24
CA GLN A 89 0.36 8.57 10.64
C GLN A 89 -0.82 9.53 10.79
N VAL A 90 -1.89 9.08 11.46
CA VAL A 90 -3.14 9.86 11.60
C VAL A 90 -3.19 10.69 12.89
N GLU A 91 -2.12 10.67 13.68
CA GLU A 91 -1.95 11.52 14.85
C GLU A 91 -0.59 12.21 14.83
N ASP A 92 -0.51 13.37 15.47
CA ASP A 92 0.75 14.11 15.62
C ASP A 92 1.75 13.29 16.46
N PRO A 93 2.91 12.89 15.91
CA PRO A 93 3.91 12.12 16.63
C PRO A 93 4.39 12.78 17.92
N ARG A 94 4.33 14.12 18.01
CA ARG A 94 4.76 14.88 19.18
C ARG A 94 3.74 14.81 20.33
N LYS A 95 2.48 14.49 20.02
CA LYS A 95 1.38 14.38 20.99
C LYS A 95 1.02 12.93 21.32
N ALA A 96 1.56 11.98 20.56
CA ALA A 96 1.29 10.56 20.72
C ALA A 96 1.82 10.04 22.06
N LYS A 97 0.98 9.31 22.80
CA LYS A 97 1.40 8.51 23.96
C LYS A 97 1.62 7.07 23.50
N GLY A 98 2.88 6.67 23.31
CA GLY A 98 3.24 5.33 22.83
C GLY A 98 3.48 5.29 21.31
N VAL A 99 3.05 4.22 20.64
CA VAL A 99 3.27 4.07 19.19
C VAL A 99 2.22 4.86 18.40
N VAL A 100 2.71 5.77 17.55
CA VAL A 100 1.89 6.61 16.66
C VAL A 100 0.81 5.80 15.95
N LYS A 101 -0.45 6.22 16.10
CA LYS A 101 -1.62 5.63 15.44
C LYS A 101 -1.50 5.80 13.94
N ARG A 102 -1.78 4.69 13.24
CA ARG A 102 -1.77 4.63 11.79
C ARG A 102 -3.05 4.05 11.24
N ASP A 103 -3.41 4.53 10.07
CA ASP A 103 -4.54 4.02 9.30
C ASP A 103 -4.28 4.08 7.79
N VAL A 104 -5.03 3.29 7.03
CA VAL A 104 -4.99 3.37 5.56
C VAL A 104 -5.86 4.54 5.13
N ILE A 105 -5.23 5.55 4.52
CA ILE A 105 -5.93 6.76 4.05
C ILE A 105 -6.37 6.65 2.59
N GLN A 106 -5.74 5.76 1.82
CA GLN A 106 -6.02 5.60 0.41
C GLN A 106 -5.64 4.20 -0.07
N VAL A 107 -6.47 3.64 -0.95
CA VAL A 107 -6.15 2.44 -1.73
C VAL A 107 -6.17 2.80 -3.20
N ILE A 108 -5.05 2.57 -3.87
CA ILE A 108 -4.87 2.87 -5.29
C ILE A 108 -4.88 1.56 -6.06
N THR A 109 -5.72 1.51 -7.08
CA THR A 109 -5.82 0.39 -8.03
C THR A 109 -5.65 0.93 -9.45
N PRO A 110 -5.37 0.08 -10.44
CA PRO A 110 -5.26 0.52 -11.84
C PRO A 110 -6.47 1.36 -12.30
N GLY A 111 -7.70 0.90 -12.03
CA GLY A 111 -8.93 1.60 -12.43
C GLY A 111 -9.35 2.76 -11.51
N THR A 112 -8.62 3.03 -10.42
CA THR A 112 -8.92 4.14 -9.50
C THR A 112 -7.78 5.14 -9.38
N ALA A 113 -6.82 5.07 -10.30
CA ALA A 113 -5.69 5.99 -10.35
C ALA A 113 -6.13 7.35 -10.90
N LEU A 114 -5.82 8.41 -10.14
CA LEU A 114 -6.21 9.80 -10.46
C LEU A 114 -5.02 10.73 -10.75
N SER A 115 -3.80 10.37 -10.33
CA SER A 115 -2.63 11.22 -10.60
C SER A 115 -2.26 11.17 -12.07
N GLU A 116 -1.91 12.32 -12.65
CA GLU A 116 -1.37 12.42 -14.02
C GLU A 116 -0.13 11.54 -14.21
N ASN A 117 0.66 11.31 -13.15
CA ASN A 117 1.82 10.42 -13.20
C ASN A 117 1.44 8.94 -13.35
N LEU A 118 0.20 8.58 -12.98
CA LEU A 118 -0.37 7.25 -13.12
C LEU A 118 -1.10 7.06 -14.45
N LEU A 119 -1.68 8.13 -15.00
CA LEU A 119 -2.50 8.11 -16.21
C LEU A 119 -1.64 8.30 -17.47
N GLU A 120 -1.97 7.59 -18.54
CA GLU A 120 -1.31 7.78 -19.84
C GLU A 120 -1.92 8.98 -20.58
N GLY A 121 -1.56 10.20 -20.17
CA GLY A 121 -1.96 11.44 -20.85
C GLY A 121 -3.48 11.58 -21.03
N LYS A 122 -3.94 11.63 -22.28
CA LYS A 122 -5.37 11.82 -22.64
C LYS A 122 -6.19 10.52 -22.73
N ALA A 123 -5.63 9.38 -22.30
CA ALA A 123 -6.36 8.12 -22.34
C ALA A 123 -7.34 8.02 -21.16
N ASN A 124 -8.57 7.60 -21.44
CA ASN A 124 -9.57 7.35 -20.41
C ASN A 124 -9.17 6.15 -19.55
N ASN A 125 -9.37 6.24 -18.22
CA ASN A 125 -9.08 5.16 -17.28
C ASN A 125 -10.37 4.65 -16.63
N TYR A 126 -11.00 3.67 -17.28
CA TYR A 126 -12.28 3.16 -16.83
C TYR A 126 -12.14 2.09 -15.75
N LEU A 127 -12.92 2.24 -14.67
CA LEU A 127 -13.28 1.14 -13.80
C LEU A 127 -14.58 0.52 -14.33
N ALA A 128 -14.54 -0.77 -14.66
CA ALA A 128 -15.70 -1.52 -15.13
C ALA A 128 -16.17 -2.54 -14.08
N SER A 129 -17.48 -2.74 -13.99
CA SER A 129 -18.08 -3.84 -13.24
C SER A 129 -19.05 -4.62 -14.13
N VAL A 130 -19.05 -5.94 -14.01
CA VAL A 130 -19.95 -6.84 -14.72
C VAL A 130 -20.68 -7.69 -13.69
N CYS A 131 -22.01 -7.71 -13.78
CA CYS A 131 -22.86 -8.51 -12.91
C CYS A 131 -23.77 -9.41 -13.74
N ARG A 132 -23.77 -10.72 -13.47
CA ARG A 132 -24.69 -11.67 -14.10
C ARG A 132 -25.91 -11.88 -13.20
N CYS A 133 -27.10 -11.67 -13.74
CA CYS A 133 -28.36 -11.99 -13.09
C CYS A 133 -29.16 -12.92 -14.00
N SER A 134 -29.16 -14.22 -13.66
CA SER A 134 -29.74 -15.30 -14.47
C SER A 134 -29.14 -15.37 -15.89
N ASP A 135 -29.94 -15.02 -16.90
CA ASP A 135 -29.62 -14.97 -18.33
C ASP A 135 -29.21 -13.57 -18.80
N ARG A 136 -29.22 -12.57 -17.92
CA ARG A 136 -28.86 -11.17 -18.22
C ARG A 136 -27.52 -10.79 -17.62
N PHE A 137 -26.87 -9.85 -18.28
CA PHE A 137 -25.64 -9.20 -17.81
C PHE A 137 -25.88 -7.70 -17.67
N GLY A 138 -25.51 -7.15 -16.52
CA GLY A 138 -25.35 -5.72 -16.30
C GLY A 138 -23.89 -5.34 -16.44
N LEU A 139 -23.62 -4.23 -17.13
CA LEU A 139 -22.30 -3.64 -17.26
C LEU A 139 -22.38 -2.18 -16.77
N SER A 140 -21.46 -1.79 -15.91
CA SER A 140 -21.26 -0.38 -15.53
C SER A 140 -19.82 0.02 -15.80
N LEU A 141 -19.62 1.20 -16.36
CA LEU A 141 -18.30 1.81 -16.48
C LEU A 141 -18.33 3.17 -15.79
N VAL A 142 -17.24 3.52 -15.12
CA VAL A 142 -17.01 4.86 -14.57
C VAL A 142 -15.60 5.31 -14.95
N ASP A 143 -15.49 6.54 -15.43
CA ASP A 143 -14.22 7.26 -15.49
C ASP A 143 -14.19 8.19 -14.28
N LEU A 144 -13.09 8.17 -13.53
CA LEU A 144 -12.93 8.97 -12.32
C LEU A 144 -12.04 10.20 -12.55
N SER A 145 -11.42 10.33 -13.73
CA SER A 145 -10.48 11.40 -14.09
C SER A 145 -11.14 12.68 -14.58
#